data_AF-A0A7S2SD82-F1
#
_entry.id   AF-A0A7S2SD82-F1
#
_cell.length_a   1.000
_cell.length_b   1.000
_cell.length_c   1.000
_cell.angle_alpha   90.00
_cell.angle_beta   90.00
_cell.angle_gamma   90.00
#
_symmetry.space_group_name_H-M   'P 1'
#
loop_
_entity.id
_entity.type
_entity.pdbx_description
1 polymer ?
#
loop_
_entity_poly.entity_id
_entity_poly.type
_entity_poly.pdbx_seq_one_letter_code
_entity_poly.pdbx_strand_id
1 'polypeptide(L)'
;MVKKMKASSPGGIKGFLSRAGRSFYAGGIFAKEKSLWLSEKMLKVGFVIATTSLVVLMPLIFEIAREGQMIENERVVVKDLRSQGYSDRQLGEMGFCDTAVKRAPSVAVKNT
;
A
#
# COMPACT_ATOMS: atom_id res chain seq x y z
N MET A 1 -58.82 36.60 -33.28
CA MET A 1 -57.37 36.31 -33.45
C MET A 1 -56.63 36.71 -32.17
N VAL A 2 -56.26 35.74 -31.32
CA VAL A 2 -55.53 36.01 -30.07
C VAL A 2 -54.03 35.94 -30.36
N LYS A 3 -53.35 37.09 -30.36
CA LYS A 3 -51.89 37.18 -30.45
C LYS A 3 -51.29 36.59 -29.16
N LYS A 4 -50.68 35.40 -29.25
CA LYS A 4 -49.83 34.85 -28.18
C LYS A 4 -48.65 35.81 -27.95
N MET A 5 -48.65 36.56 -26.85
CA MET A 5 -47.48 37.28 -26.38
C MET A 5 -46.42 36.25 -25.97
N LYS A 6 -45.36 36.10 -26.77
CA LYS A 6 -44.18 35.33 -26.38
C LYS A 6 -43.56 36.04 -25.17
N ALA A 7 -43.43 35.32 -24.07
CA ALA A 7 -42.78 35.79 -22.86
C ALA A 7 -41.43 36.44 -23.19
N SER A 8 -41.27 37.69 -22.76
CA SER A 8 -40.00 38.41 -22.76
C SER A 8 -38.98 37.62 -21.95
N SER A 9 -38.17 36.80 -22.64
CA SER A 9 -36.97 36.24 -22.03
C SER A 9 -35.95 37.36 -21.86
N PRO A 10 -35.36 37.57 -20.67
CA PRO A 10 -34.28 38.53 -20.51
C PRO A 10 -33.06 38.03 -21.31
N GLY A 11 -32.96 38.50 -22.55
CA GLY A 11 -31.86 38.20 -23.47
C GLY A 11 -30.65 39.10 -23.18
N GLY A 12 -29.45 38.52 -23.22
CA GLY A 12 -28.18 39.22 -23.05
C GLY A 12 -27.26 38.58 -22.01
N ILE A 13 -26.08 39.18 -21.78
CA ILE A 13 -25.02 38.68 -20.88
C ILE A 13 -25.55 38.44 -19.45
N LYS A 14 -26.51 39.24 -18.98
CA LYS A 14 -27.19 39.04 -17.69
C LYS A 14 -28.05 37.76 -17.65
N GLY A 15 -28.71 37.42 -18.76
CA GLY A 15 -29.44 36.16 -18.92
C GLY A 15 -28.49 34.95 -19.01
N PHE A 16 -27.33 35.12 -19.64
CA PHE A 16 -26.28 34.11 -19.66
C PHE A 16 -25.66 33.87 -18.28
N LEU A 17 -25.30 34.92 -17.53
CA LEU A 17 -24.77 34.80 -16.16
C LEU A 17 -25.80 34.19 -15.19
N SER A 18 -27.06 34.58 -15.29
CA SER A 18 -28.13 34.02 -14.46
C SER A 18 -28.39 32.54 -14.79
N ARG A 19 -28.36 32.15 -16.07
CA ARG A 19 -28.46 30.75 -16.48
C ARG A 19 -27.22 29.94 -16.11
N ALA A 20 -26.02 30.50 -16.33
CA ALA A 20 -24.76 29.86 -15.95
C ALA A 20 -24.69 29.64 -14.44
N GLY A 21 -25.01 30.64 -13.62
CA GLY A 21 -25.03 30.50 -12.16
C GLY A 21 -26.00 29.41 -11.68
N ARG A 22 -27.19 29.32 -12.28
CA ARG A 22 -28.13 28.21 -12.00
C ARG A 22 -27.59 26.85 -12.43
N SER A 23 -26.95 26.76 -13.59
CA SER A 23 -26.32 25.53 -14.07
C SER A 23 -25.10 25.13 -13.24
N PHE A 24 -24.30 26.09 -12.76
CA PHE A 24 -23.17 25.83 -11.85
C PHE A 24 -23.66 25.39 -10.48
N TYR A 25 -24.73 25.98 -9.95
CA TYR A 25 -25.32 25.55 -8.69
C TYR A 25 -25.91 24.14 -8.79
N ALA A 26 -26.72 23.88 -9.82
CA ALA A 26 -27.28 22.55 -10.07
C ALA A 26 -26.18 21.51 -10.36
N GLY A 27 -25.19 21.86 -11.17
CA GLY A 27 -24.02 21.02 -11.45
C GLY A 27 -23.14 20.80 -10.23
N GLY A 28 -23.00 21.81 -9.36
CA GLY A 28 -22.25 21.73 -8.12
C GLY A 28 -22.91 20.81 -7.09
N ILE A 29 -24.24 20.89 -6.94
CA ILE A 29 -25.00 19.94 -6.09
C ILE A 29 -24.88 18.52 -6.66
N PHE A 30 -25.08 18.36 -7.96
CA PHE A 30 -24.95 17.05 -8.61
C PHE A 30 -23.55 16.45 -8.45
N ALA A 31 -22.51 17.26 -8.66
CA ALA A 31 -21.12 16.84 -8.48
C ALA A 31 -20.84 16.44 -7.03
N LYS A 32 -21.38 17.18 -6.05
CA LYS A 32 -21.25 16.85 -4.62
C LYS A 32 -21.94 15.53 -4.28
N GLU A 33 -23.15 15.30 -4.77
CA GLU A 33 -23.87 14.04 -4.51
C GLU A 33 -23.16 12.84 -5.15
N LYS A 34 -22.67 12.99 -6.38
CA LYS A 34 -21.91 11.94 -7.06
C LYS A 34 -20.56 11.68 -6.42
N SER A 35 -19.86 12.72 -5.96
CA SER A 35 -18.57 12.55 -5.29
C SER A 35 -18.71 11.90 -3.93
N LEU A 36 -19.74 12.25 -3.15
CA LEU A 36 -20.04 11.58 -1.88
C LEU A 36 -20.39 10.11 -2.10
N TRP A 37 -21.27 9.82 -3.06
CA TRP A 37 -21.62 8.44 -3.40
C TRP A 37 -20.40 7.62 -3.85
N LEU A 38 -19.56 8.18 -4.72
CA LEU A 38 -18.35 7.50 -5.19
C LEU A 38 -17.36 7.27 -4.04
N SER A 39 -17.16 8.28 -3.19
CA SER A 39 -16.28 8.21 -2.03
C SER A 39 -16.72 7.12 -1.05
N GLU A 40 -18.01 7.01 -0.78
CA GLU A 40 -18.55 5.94 0.08
C GLU A 40 -18.28 4.54 -0.49
N LYS A 41 -18.40 4.37 -1.82
CA LYS A 41 -18.12 3.08 -2.46
C LYS A 41 -16.62 2.76 -2.45
N MET A 42 -15.78 3.74 -2.75
CA MET A 42 -14.33 3.58 -2.71
C MET A 42 -13.83 3.26 -1.30
N LEU A 43 -14.39 3.89 -0.28
CA LEU A 43 -14.03 3.62 1.11
C LEU A 43 -14.39 2.19 1.51
N LYS A 44 -15.57 1.69 1.11
CA LYS A 44 -15.97 0.29 1.36
C LYS A 44 -15.05 -0.70 0.66
N VAL A 45 -14.78 -0.51 -0.64
CA VAL A 45 -13.91 -1.40 -1.41
C VAL A 45 -12.48 -1.34 -0.88
N GLY A 46 -11.95 -0.14 -0.65
CA GLY A 46 -10.62 0.07 -0.09
C GLY A 46 -10.47 -0.56 1.29
N PHE A 47 -11.49 -0.46 2.15
CA PHE A 47 -11.48 -1.11 3.46
C PHE A 47 -11.43 -2.64 3.35
N VAL A 48 -12.21 -3.24 2.45
CA VAL A 48 -12.17 -4.69 2.20
C VAL A 48 -10.80 -5.12 1.69
N ILE A 49 -10.22 -4.39 0.74
CA ILE A 49 -8.89 -4.69 0.20
C ILE A 49 -7.83 -4.56 1.29
N ALA A 50 -7.85 -3.48 2.07
CA ALA A 50 -6.88 -3.23 3.13
C ALA A 50 -6.96 -4.26 4.26
N THR A 51 -8.16 -4.62 4.69
CA THR A 51 -8.33 -5.64 5.74
C THR A 51 -7.94 -7.02 5.25
N THR A 52 -8.32 -7.38 4.02
CA THR A 52 -7.93 -8.65 3.41
C THR A 52 -6.41 -8.74 3.23
N SER A 53 -5.77 -7.67 2.74
CA SER A 53 -4.32 -7.66 2.55
C SER A 53 -3.58 -7.75 3.89
N LEU A 54 -4.05 -7.06 4.94
CA LEU A 54 -3.46 -7.20 6.28
C LEU A 54 -3.59 -8.63 6.80
N VAL A 55 -4.77 -9.23 6.75
CA VAL A 55 -4.99 -10.59 7.28
C VAL A 55 -4.17 -11.63 6.52
N VAL A 56 -4.04 -11.49 5.20
CA VAL A 56 -3.31 -12.46 4.36
C VAL A 56 -1.80 -12.25 4.43
N LEU A 57 -1.32 -11.00 4.46
CA LEU A 57 0.12 -10.71 4.42
C LEU A 57 0.78 -10.74 5.80
N MET A 58 0.07 -10.40 6.87
CA MET A 58 0.66 -10.33 8.21
C MET A 58 1.27 -11.65 8.69
N PRO A 59 0.65 -12.84 8.48
CA PRO A 59 1.29 -14.12 8.79
C PRO A 59 2.62 -14.31 8.04
N LEU A 60 2.68 -13.93 6.77
CA LEU A 60 3.90 -14.05 5.96
C LEU A 60 5.01 -13.12 6.46
N ILE A 61 4.66 -11.87 6.80
CA ILE A 61 5.63 -10.91 7.35
C ILE A 61 6.22 -11.43 8.65
N PHE A 62 5.39 -12.00 9.53
CA PHE A 62 5.87 -12.58 10.79
C PHE A 62 6.73 -13.81 10.60
N GLU A 63 6.38 -14.68 9.65
CA GLU A 63 7.21 -15.84 9.32
C GLU A 63 8.59 -15.42 8.80
N ILE A 64 8.66 -14.45 7.87
CA ILE A 64 9.94 -13.93 7.36
C ILE A 64 10.76 -13.29 8.48
N ALA A 65 10.13 -12.48 9.34
CA ALA A 65 10.82 -11.87 10.47
C ALA A 65 11.35 -12.92 11.45
N ARG A 66 10.55 -13.97 11.72
CA ARG A 66 10.92 -15.10 12.58
C ARG A 66 12.11 -15.87 12.00
N GLU A 67 12.07 -16.21 10.72
CA GLU A 67 13.19 -16.87 10.03
C GLU A 67 14.46 -16.01 10.07
N GLY A 68 14.34 -14.70 9.86
CA GLY A 68 15.47 -13.77 9.96
C GLY A 68 16.12 -13.77 11.35
N GLN A 69 15.32 -13.74 12.42
CA GLN A 69 15.83 -13.82 13.80
C GLN A 69 16.44 -15.20 14.11
N MET A 70 15.84 -16.28 13.61
CA MET A 70 16.39 -17.63 13.77
C MET A 70 17.78 -17.75 13.14
N ILE A 71 17.96 -17.28 11.90
CA ILE A 71 19.26 -17.32 11.21
C ILE A 71 20.31 -16.49 11.97
N GLU A 72 19.94 -15.32 12.48
CA GLU A 72 20.88 -14.48 13.23
C GLU A 72 21.31 -15.14 14.55
N ASN A 73 20.38 -15.76 15.26
CA ASN A 73 20.69 -16.54 16.46
C ASN A 73 21.60 -17.73 16.15
N GLU A 74 21.32 -18.49 15.08
CA GLU A 74 22.19 -19.58 14.64
C GLU A 74 23.59 -19.09 14.27
N ARG A 75 23.72 -17.92 13.62
CA ARG A 75 25.03 -17.34 13.30
C ARG A 75 25.87 -17.06 14.54
N VAL A 76 25.24 -16.59 15.61
CA VAL A 76 25.94 -16.34 16.88
C VAL A 76 26.47 -17.66 17.45
N VAL A 77 25.65 -18.71 17.45
CA VAL A 77 26.04 -20.04 17.94
C VAL A 77 27.14 -20.66 17.07
N VAL A 78 26.99 -20.60 15.75
CA VAL A 78 28.01 -21.08 14.79
C VAL A 78 29.33 -20.33 14.97
N LYS A 79 29.30 -19.03 15.22
CA LYS A 79 30.50 -18.22 15.50
C LYS A 79 31.20 -18.69 16.79
N ASP A 80 30.44 -19.00 17.83
CA ASP A 80 30.97 -19.53 19.08
C ASP A 80 31.60 -20.92 18.89
N LEU A 81 30.88 -21.85 18.25
CA LEU A 81 31.39 -23.19 17.93
C LEU A 81 32.63 -23.15 17.03
N ARG A 82 32.70 -22.22 16.07
CA ARG A 82 33.92 -22.02 15.28
C ARG A 82 35.10 -21.58 16.14
N SER A 83 34.87 -20.74 17.15
CA SER A 83 35.94 -20.34 18.07
C SER A 83 36.45 -21.51 18.92
N GLN A 84 35.61 -22.53 19.14
CA GLN A 84 35.96 -23.78 19.79
C GLN A 84 36.65 -24.78 18.83
N GLY A 85 36.79 -24.46 17.54
CA GLY A 85 37.53 -25.26 16.55
C GLY A 85 36.67 -26.17 15.67
N TYR A 86 35.35 -26.08 15.72
CA TYR A 86 34.48 -26.87 14.84
C TYR A 86 34.57 -26.41 13.37
N SER A 87 34.67 -27.37 12.45
CA SER A 87 34.72 -27.13 11.01
C SER A 87 33.33 -26.92 10.40
N ASP A 88 33.26 -26.19 9.29
CA ASP A 88 32.00 -25.90 8.59
C ASP A 88 31.23 -27.15 8.16
N ARG A 89 31.94 -28.24 7.84
CA ARG A 89 31.32 -29.54 7.52
C ARG A 89 30.62 -30.13 8.75
N GLN A 90 31.27 -30.09 9.91
CA GLN A 90 30.69 -30.58 11.16
C GLN A 90 29.48 -29.73 11.58
N LEU A 91 29.55 -28.41 11.38
CA LEU A 91 28.44 -27.51 11.67
C LEU A 91 27.23 -27.77 10.74
N GLY A 92 27.47 -28.05 9.46
CA GLY A 92 26.41 -28.50 8.55
C GLY A 92 25.80 -29.85 8.97
N GLU A 93 26.62 -30.80 9.43
CA GLU A 93 26.17 -32.10 9.95
C GLU A 93 25.38 -31.99 11.27
N MET A 94 25.61 -30.93 12.05
CA MET A 94 24.84 -30.60 13.26
C MET A 94 23.44 -30.04 12.95
N GLY A 95 23.13 -29.75 11.69
CA GLY A 95 21.81 -29.27 11.25
C GLY A 95 21.63 -27.75 11.28
N PHE A 96 22.71 -26.98 11.46
CA PHE A 96 22.64 -25.51 11.31
C PHE A 96 22.32 -25.13 9.86
N CYS A 97 21.57 -24.05 9.67
CA CYS A 97 21.20 -23.63 8.33
C CYS A 97 22.43 -23.20 7.52
N ASP A 98 22.40 -23.53 6.23
CA ASP A 98 23.47 -23.18 5.28
C ASP A 98 23.78 -21.68 5.28
N THR A 99 22.77 -20.83 5.51
CA THR A 99 22.88 -19.36 5.56
C THR A 99 23.55 -18.84 6.83
N ALA A 100 23.55 -19.62 7.91
CA ALA A 100 24.28 -19.34 9.15
C ALA A 100 25.70 -19.90 9.10
N VAL A 101 25.88 -21.09 8.51
CA VAL A 101 27.20 -21.73 8.35
C VAL A 101 28.01 -21.00 7.28
N LYS A 102 27.51 -20.87 6.06
CA LYS A 102 28.24 -20.23 4.97
C LYS A 102 28.29 -18.72 5.22
N ARG A 103 29.50 -18.21 5.43
CA ARG A 103 29.72 -16.76 5.51
C ARG A 103 29.27 -16.14 4.18
N ALA A 104 28.55 -15.01 4.24
CA ALA A 104 28.45 -14.15 3.06
C ALA A 104 29.88 -13.90 2.53
N PRO A 105 30.10 -13.97 1.20
CA PRO A 105 31.44 -13.93 0.64
C PRO A 105 32.16 -12.68 1.16
N SER A 106 33.27 -12.91 1.87
CA SER A 106 34.05 -11.88 2.57
C SER A 106 34.72 -10.86 1.63
N VAL A 107 34.52 -10.97 0.32
CA VAL A 107 34.94 -9.96 -0.68
C VAL A 107 34.19 -8.63 -0.55
N ALA A 108 33.16 -8.52 0.27
CA ALA A 108 32.53 -7.24 0.64
C ALA A 108 33.02 -6.65 1.98
N VAL A 109 34.05 -7.23 2.62
CA VAL A 109 34.76 -6.56 3.74
C VAL A 109 36.02 -5.94 3.16
N LYS A 110 35.86 -4.70 2.69
CA LYS A 110 36.95 -3.88 2.15
C LYS A 110 38.00 -3.68 3.25
N ASN A 111 39.23 -4.12 3.00
CA ASN A 111 40.39 -3.76 3.82
C ASN A 111 40.60 -2.24 3.75
N THR A 112 40.18 -1.52 4.78
CA THR A 112 40.73 -0.21 5.20
C THR A 112 40.31 0.05 6.64
#